data_AF-A0A5K1CDD9-F1
#
_entry.id   AF-A0A5K1CDD9-F1
#
_cell.length_a   1.000
_cell.length_b   1.000
_cell.length_c   1.000
_cell.angle_alpha   90.00
_cell.angle_beta   90.00
_cell.angle_gamma   90.00
#
_symmetry.space_group_name_H-M   'P 1'
#
loop_
_entity.id
_entity.type
_entity.pdbx_description
1 polymer ?
#
loop_
_entity_poly.entity_id
_entity_poly.type
_entity_poly.pdbx_seq_one_letter_code
_entity_poly.pdbx_strand_id
1 'polypeptide(L)'
;MAEGPKTAGEEQQPAASSPYSLGHSVIPIVNRLQDIFAQLGSASTIDLPQVAVVGSQSSGKSSVLEALVGRDFLPRGSDICTRRPLVLQLVHLPRRPDTEVCEWGEFLHLPGKRFADFSAIRREIQ
;
A
#
# COMPACT_ATOMS: atom_id res chain seq x y z
N MET A 1 19.43 -51.16 -0.70
CA MET A 1 18.67 -50.09 -0.02
C MET A 1 19.39 -48.80 -0.35
N ALA A 2 18.87 -48.05 -1.31
CA ALA A 2 19.54 -46.88 -1.88
C ALA A 2 19.15 -45.63 -1.07
N GLU A 3 20.15 -44.89 -0.61
CA GLU A 3 19.96 -43.54 -0.05
C GLU A 3 19.57 -42.57 -1.17
N GLY A 4 18.45 -41.87 -0.98
CA GLY A 4 18.03 -40.77 -1.84
C GLY A 4 18.67 -39.45 -1.40
N PRO A 5 19.09 -38.56 -2.31
CA PRO A 5 19.69 -37.29 -1.93
C PRO A 5 18.60 -36.28 -1.53
N LYS A 6 18.87 -35.58 -0.42
CA LYS A 6 18.23 -34.30 -0.06
C LYS A 6 18.68 -33.24 -1.07
N THR A 7 17.74 -32.54 -1.72
CA THR A 7 18.03 -31.30 -2.45
C THR A 7 17.28 -30.13 -1.83
N ALA A 8 18.10 -29.24 -1.29
CA ALA A 8 18.03 -27.79 -1.12
C ALA A 8 16.67 -27.07 -1.22
N GLY A 9 16.41 -26.24 -0.21
CA GLY A 9 15.27 -25.33 -0.17
C GLY A 9 15.28 -24.31 -1.31
N GLU A 10 14.08 -24.06 -1.82
CA GLU A 10 13.79 -22.94 -2.70
C GLU A 10 13.75 -21.67 -1.85
N GLU A 11 14.82 -20.89 -1.88
CA GLU A 11 14.80 -19.49 -1.46
C GLU A 11 13.84 -18.73 -2.39
N GLN A 12 12.68 -18.38 -1.84
CA GLN A 12 11.70 -17.53 -2.50
C GLN A 12 12.30 -16.16 -2.81
N GLN A 13 12.56 -15.95 -4.09
CA GLN A 13 12.94 -14.67 -4.67
C GLN A 13 11.76 -13.69 -4.50
N PRO A 14 11.97 -12.45 -4.01
CA PRO A 14 10.87 -11.50 -3.84
C PRO A 14 10.31 -11.14 -5.22
N ALA A 15 9.02 -11.46 -5.42
CA ALA A 15 8.29 -11.15 -6.64
C ALA A 15 8.37 -9.64 -6.91
N ALA A 16 9.06 -9.26 -7.98
CA ALA A 16 9.07 -7.90 -8.50
C ALA A 16 7.61 -7.48 -8.78
N SER A 17 7.19 -6.35 -8.20
CA SER A 17 5.87 -5.76 -8.42
C SER A 17 5.66 -5.54 -9.93
N SER A 18 4.57 -6.09 -10.47
CA SER A 18 4.26 -5.91 -11.89
C SER A 18 4.08 -4.41 -12.20
N PRO A 19 4.59 -3.92 -13.34
CA PRO A 19 4.50 -2.50 -13.71
C PRO A 19 3.07 -2.01 -14.03
N TYR A 20 2.06 -2.84 -13.78
CA TYR A 20 0.64 -2.60 -14.10
C TYR A 20 -0.24 -2.63 -12.85
N SER A 21 0.24 -2.11 -11.72
CA SER A 21 -0.61 -1.92 -10.55
C SER A 21 -1.62 -0.81 -10.83
N LEU A 22 -2.85 -0.96 -10.34
CA LEU A 22 -3.92 0.05 -10.48
C LEU A 22 -3.45 1.42 -9.96
N GLY A 23 -2.59 1.42 -8.93
CA GLY A 23 -1.94 2.61 -8.41
C GLY A 23 -1.15 3.39 -9.47
N HIS A 24 -0.44 2.71 -10.36
CA HIS A 24 0.36 3.37 -11.40
C HIS A 24 -0.50 4.12 -12.43
N SER A 25 -1.77 3.75 -12.62
CA SER A 25 -2.69 4.47 -13.50
C SER A 25 -3.44 5.59 -12.77
N VAL A 26 -3.85 5.37 -11.52
CA VAL A 26 -4.73 6.30 -10.78
C VAL A 26 -3.93 7.40 -10.08
N ILE A 27 -2.80 7.06 -9.44
CA ILE A 27 -2.00 8.01 -8.65
C ILE A 27 -1.48 9.18 -9.51
N PRO A 28 -0.91 8.96 -10.72
CA PRO A 28 -0.43 10.07 -11.54
C PRO A 28 -1.54 11.00 -12.00
N ILE A 29 -2.75 10.49 -12.25
CA ILE A 29 -3.90 11.30 -12.63
C ILE A 29 -4.30 12.21 -11.46
N VAL A 30 -4.39 11.63 -10.25
CA VAL A 30 -4.72 12.38 -9.04
C VAL A 30 -3.66 13.45 -8.73
N ASN A 31 -2.37 13.11 -8.82
CA ASN A 31 -1.28 14.06 -8.60
C ASN A 31 -1.28 15.17 -9.66
N ARG A 32 -1.51 14.84 -10.94
CA ARG A 32 -1.55 15.85 -12.01
C ARG A 32 -2.72 16.81 -11.85
N LEU A 33 -3.87 16.35 -11.37
CA LEU A 33 -4.98 17.22 -11.00
C LEU A 33 -4.54 18.16 -9.87
N GLN A 34 -3.97 17.63 -8.78
CA GLN A 34 -3.45 18.46 -7.68
C GLN A 34 -2.51 19.57 -8.18
N ASP A 35 -1.56 19.24 -9.06
CA ASP A 35 -0.58 20.20 -9.59
C ASP A 35 -1.22 21.30 -10.45
N ILE A 36 -2.15 20.94 -11.34
CA ILE A 36 -2.88 21.91 -12.18
C ILE A 36 -3.67 22.88 -11.32
N PHE A 37 -4.33 22.38 -10.28
CA PHE A 37 -5.15 23.21 -9.42
C PHE A 37 -4.32 24.08 -8.46
N ALA A 38 -3.18 23.59 -7.99
CA ALA A 38 -2.21 24.40 -7.25
C ALA A 38 -1.69 25.58 -8.10
N GLN A 39 -1.52 25.40 -9.42
CA GLN A 39 -1.10 26.45 -10.36
C GLN A 39 -2.19 27.48 -10.67
N LEU A 40 -3.47 27.08 -10.63
CA LEU A 40 -4.60 27.96 -10.95
C LEU A 40 -4.95 28.95 -9.82
N GLY A 41 -4.15 29.02 -8.75
CA GLY A 41 -4.29 30.02 -7.67
C GLY A 41 -5.61 29.95 -6.91
N SER A 42 -6.39 28.91 -7.12
CA SER A 42 -7.67 28.72 -6.44
C SER A 42 -7.35 28.21 -5.04
N ALA A 43 -7.57 29.05 -4.02
CA ALA A 43 -7.53 28.69 -2.61
C ALA A 43 -8.56 27.61 -2.20
N SER A 44 -9.26 27.02 -3.18
CA SER A 44 -10.04 25.82 -3.01
C SER A 44 -9.09 24.64 -2.81
N THR A 45 -8.86 24.28 -1.56
CA THR A 45 -8.41 22.95 -1.17
C THR A 45 -9.27 21.94 -1.91
N ILE A 46 -8.73 21.31 -2.95
CA ILE A 46 -9.48 20.26 -3.62
C ILE A 46 -9.48 19.07 -2.70
N ASP A 47 -10.68 18.74 -2.21
CA ASP A 47 -10.93 17.48 -1.58
C ASP A 47 -10.67 16.39 -2.61
N LEU A 48 -9.56 15.67 -2.44
CA LEU A 48 -9.29 14.49 -3.24
C LEU A 48 -10.48 13.53 -3.09
N PRO A 49 -10.99 12.97 -4.19
CA PRO A 49 -12.04 11.97 -4.08
C PRO A 49 -11.50 10.81 -3.26
N GLN A 50 -12.21 10.47 -2.19
CA GLN A 50 -11.89 9.31 -1.37
C GLN A 50 -12.37 8.06 -2.08
N VAL A 51 -11.50 7.06 -2.19
CA VAL A 51 -11.84 5.76 -2.77
C VAL A 51 -12.22 4.81 -1.64
N ALA A 52 -13.46 4.33 -1.66
CA ALA A 52 -13.94 3.32 -0.74
C ALA A 52 -14.11 1.98 -1.48
N VAL A 53 -13.59 0.90 -0.90
CA VAL A 53 -13.75 -0.45 -1.45
C VAL A 53 -14.87 -1.17 -0.70
N VAL A 54 -15.96 -1.46 -1.40
CA VAL A 54 -17.17 -2.10 -0.87
C VAL A 54 -17.44 -3.42 -1.58
N GLY A 55 -17.96 -4.41 -0.86
CA GLY A 55 -18.23 -5.73 -1.42
C GLY A 55 -18.47 -6.80 -0.35
N SER A 56 -18.90 -7.99 -0.78
CA SER A 56 -19.14 -9.13 0.10
C SER A 56 -17.86 -9.58 0.82
N GLN A 57 -18.01 -10.36 1.91
CA GLN A 57 -16.86 -10.99 2.56
C GLN A 57 -16.10 -11.86 1.54
N SER A 58 -14.76 -11.87 1.63
CA SER A 58 -13.88 -12.57 0.69
C SER A 58 -13.85 -12.07 -0.78
N SER A 59 -14.54 -10.98 -1.13
CA SER A 59 -14.57 -10.44 -2.50
C SER A 59 -13.28 -9.74 -2.98
N GLY A 60 -12.14 -9.94 -2.30
CA GLY A 60 -10.85 -9.34 -2.67
C GLY A 60 -10.66 -7.86 -2.30
N LYS A 61 -11.43 -7.32 -1.36
CA LYS A 61 -11.36 -5.89 -0.95
C LYS A 61 -9.94 -5.46 -0.52
N SER A 62 -9.30 -6.25 0.34
CA SER A 62 -7.93 -5.99 0.77
C SER A 62 -6.95 -6.04 -0.39
N SER A 63 -7.13 -7.00 -1.31
CA SER A 63 -6.29 -7.14 -2.50
C SER A 63 -6.39 -5.94 -3.44
N VAL A 64 -7.57 -5.33 -3.59
CA VAL A 64 -7.74 -4.09 -4.39
C VAL A 64 -6.99 -2.93 -3.74
N LEU A 65 -7.10 -2.75 -2.43
CA LEU A 65 -6.36 -1.71 -1.71
C LEU A 65 -4.84 -1.92 -1.80
N GLU A 66 -4.36 -3.15 -1.63
CA GLU A 66 -2.95 -3.49 -1.78
C GLU A 66 -2.46 -3.28 -3.22
N ALA A 67 -3.28 -3.56 -4.23
CA ALA A 67 -2.95 -3.28 -5.63
C ALA A 67 -2.89 -1.78 -5.96
N LEU A 68 -3.65 -0.94 -5.24
CA LEU A 68 -3.54 0.52 -5.33
C LEU A 68 -2.23 1.03 -4.73
N VAL A 69 -1.80 0.46 -3.61
CA VAL A 69 -0.55 0.85 -2.93
C VAL A 69 0.68 0.21 -3.57
N GLY A 70 0.51 -0.95 -4.22
CA GLY A 70 1.61 -1.77 -4.74
C GLY A 70 2.39 -2.53 -3.67
N ARG A 71 1.87 -2.61 -2.44
CA ARG A 71 2.51 -3.25 -1.30
C ARG A 71 1.51 -4.11 -0.54
N ASP A 72 2.04 -5.17 0.06
CA ASP A 72 1.31 -6.10 0.89
C ASP A 72 1.36 -5.62 2.35
N PHE A 73 0.26 -5.08 2.87
CA PHE A 73 0.19 -4.53 4.24
C PHE A 73 -1.13 -4.79 4.95
N LEU A 74 -2.14 -5.32 4.25
CA LEU A 74 -3.41 -5.64 4.89
C LEU A 74 -3.39 -7.10 5.35
N PRO A 75 -4.08 -7.45 6.45
CA PRO A 75 -4.27 -8.84 6.84
C PRO A 75 -4.93 -9.64 5.71
N ARG A 76 -4.39 -10.83 5.44
CA ARG A 76 -4.93 -11.83 4.51
C ARG A 76 -5.11 -13.16 5.24
N GLY A 77 -6.19 -13.89 4.95
CA GLY A 77 -6.49 -15.17 5.59
C GLY A 77 -7.91 -15.66 5.29
N SER A 78 -8.21 -16.88 5.74
CA SER A 78 -9.53 -17.50 5.61
C SER A 78 -10.58 -16.89 6.56
N ASP A 79 -10.12 -16.32 7.67
CA ASP A 79 -10.98 -15.66 8.65
C ASP A 79 -11.40 -14.25 8.20
N ILE A 80 -12.31 -13.63 8.93
CA ILE A 80 -12.70 -12.23 8.70
C ILE A 80 -11.46 -11.33 8.91
N CYS A 81 -10.87 -10.91 7.79
CA CYS A 81 -9.62 -10.17 7.73
C CYS A 81 -9.76 -8.70 8.14
N THR A 82 -10.92 -8.08 7.88
CA THR A 82 -11.17 -6.66 8.15
C THR A 82 -12.37 -6.55 9.09
N ARG A 83 -12.10 -6.28 10.37
CA ARG A 83 -13.14 -6.15 11.41
C ARG A 83 -13.38 -4.70 11.83
N ARG A 84 -12.50 -3.79 11.41
CA ARG A 84 -12.55 -2.35 11.69
C ARG A 84 -12.38 -1.60 10.37
N PRO A 85 -13.10 -0.49 10.15
CA PRO A 85 -12.82 0.39 9.02
C PRO A 85 -11.36 0.86 9.06
N LEU A 86 -10.67 0.79 7.92
CA LEU A 86 -9.32 1.33 7.76
C LEU A 86 -9.38 2.51 6.80
N VAL A 87 -8.90 3.66 7.26
CA VAL A 87 -8.72 4.84 6.42
C VAL A 87 -7.24 4.91 6.05
N LEU A 88 -6.94 4.70 4.76
CA LEU A 88 -5.59 4.82 4.24
C LEU A 88 -5.41 6.20 3.62
N GLN A 89 -4.44 6.95 4.11
CA GLN A 89 -4.05 8.23 3.54
C GLN A 89 -2.68 8.10 2.89
N LEU A 90 -2.64 8.16 1.55
CA LEU A 90 -1.39 8.20 0.81
C LEU A 90 -0.89 9.64 0.74
N VAL A 91 0.29 9.89 1.29
CA VAL A 91 0.93 11.21 1.28
C VAL A 91 2.14 11.16 0.35
N HIS A 92 2.09 11.95 -0.72
CA HIS A 92 3.23 12.10 -1.60
C HIS A 92 4.25 13.05 -0.97
N LEU A 93 5.47 12.57 -0.74
CA LEU A 93 6.58 13.39 -0.26
C LEU A 93 7.52 13.70 -1.42
N PRO A 94 7.89 14.98 -1.63
CA PRO A 94 8.75 15.37 -2.72
C PRO A 94 10.12 14.70 -2.58
N ARG A 95 10.54 14.01 -3.64
CA ARG A 95 11.82 13.31 -3.69
C ARG A 95 12.95 14.33 -3.72
N ARG A 96 13.82 14.32 -2.71
CA ARG A 96 15.08 15.07 -2.76
C ARG A 96 16.13 14.22 -3.49
N PRO A 97 16.90 14.81 -4.43
CA PRO A 97 17.81 14.07 -5.33
C PRO A 97 18.88 13.25 -4.61
N ASP A 98 19.26 13.62 -3.38
CA ASP A 98 20.32 12.95 -2.60
C ASP A 98 19.82 11.99 -1.51
N THR A 99 18.51 11.71 -1.46
CA THR A 99 17.94 10.80 -0.44
C THR A 99 17.35 9.56 -1.09
N GLU A 100 17.69 8.41 -0.52
CA GLU A 100 17.01 7.15 -0.80
C GLU A 100 15.50 7.32 -0.60
N VAL A 101 14.73 6.63 -1.44
CA VAL A 101 13.27 6.62 -1.35
C VAL A 101 12.91 5.90 -0.05
N CYS A 102 12.50 6.67 0.96
CA CYS A 102 12.06 6.13 2.24
C CYS A 102 10.53 6.11 2.23
N GLU A 103 9.96 4.91 2.13
CA GLU A 103 8.53 4.67 2.30
C GLU A 103 8.27 4.18 3.72
N TRP A 104 7.28 4.75 4.40
CA TRP A 104 6.87 4.29 5.72
C TRP A 104 5.38 4.51 5.95
N GLY A 105 4.82 3.73 6.87
CA GLY A 105 3.52 3.98 7.47
C GLY A 105 3.63 4.61 8.85
N GLU A 106 2.62 5.36 9.25
CA GLU A 106 2.43 5.85 10.60
C GLU A 106 0.96 5.64 10.99
N PHE A 107 0.72 5.30 12.24
CA PHE A 107 -0.62 5.09 12.75
C PHE A 107 -1.02 6.23 13.69
N LEU A 108 -2.26 6.68 13.58
CA LEU A 108 -2.78 7.76 14.42
C LEU A 108 -2.74 7.40 15.92
N HIS A 109 -2.89 6.11 16.26
CA HIS A 109 -2.81 5.63 17.65
C HIS A 109 -1.38 5.42 18.16
N LEU A 110 -0.36 5.57 17.30
CA LEU A 110 1.07 5.47 17.63
C LEU A 110 1.84 6.65 17.04
N PRO A 111 1.60 7.88 17.52
CA PRO A 111 2.19 9.09 16.95
C PRO A 111 3.72 9.05 17.01
N GLY A 112 4.37 9.42 15.89
CA GLY A 112 5.83 9.47 15.77
C GLY A 112 6.51 8.12 15.51
N LYS A 113 5.78 7.00 15.56
CA LYS A 113 6.33 5.68 15.22
C LYS A 113 6.20 5.41 13.72
N ARG A 114 7.34 5.36 13.03
CA ARG A 114 7.41 5.05 11.60
C ARG A 114 7.66 3.57 11.37
N PHE A 115 6.87 2.97 10.49
CA PHE A 115 6.97 1.58 10.09
C PHE A 115 7.50 1.51 8.66
N ALA A 116 8.78 1.20 8.49
CA ALA A 116 9.38 0.95 7.18
C ALA A 116 9.10 -0.49 6.67
N ASP A 117 8.91 -1.44 7.60
CA ASP A 117 8.51 -2.81 7.29
C ASP A 117 6.98 -2.92 7.18
N PHE A 118 6.48 -3.22 5.98
CA PHE A 118 5.06 -3.38 5.69
C PHE A 118 4.46 -4.63 6.38
N SER A 119 5.30 -5.61 6.75
CA SER A 119 4.87 -6.76 7.56
C SER A 119 4.57 -6.34 9.00
N ALA A 120 5.27 -5.34 9.53
CA ALA A 120 4.97 -4.74 10.82
C ALA A 120 3.67 -3.92 10.77
N ILE A 121 3.42 -3.19 9.68
CA ILE A 121 2.13 -2.51 9.43
C ILE A 121 0.98 -3.53 9.44
N ARG A 122 1.14 -4.65 8.72
CA ARG A 122 0.13 -5.73 8.68
C ARG A 122 -0.19 -6.29 10.05
N ARG A 123 0.83 -6.55 10.87
CA ARG A 123 0.66 -7.05 12.24
C ARG A 123 -0.03 -6.04 13.15
N GLU A 124 0.25 -4.76 12.97
CA GLU A 124 -0.38 -3.68 13.75
C GLU A 124 -1.86 -3.49 13.41
N ILE A 125 -2.29 -3.82 12.19
CA ILE A 125 -3.70 -3.71 11.75
C ILE A 125 -4.57 -4.84 12.31
N GLN A 126 -3.97 -6.00 12.62
CA GLN A 126 -4.69 -7.21 13.05
C GLN A 126 -5.23 -7.09 14.47
#